data_AF-A0A7X7MBV1-F1
#
_entry.id   AF-A0A7X7MBV1-F1
#
_cell.length_a   1.000
_cell.length_b   1.000
_cell.length_c   1.000
_cell.angle_alpha   90.00
_cell.angle_beta   90.00
_cell.angle_gamma   90.00
#
_symmetry.space_group_name_H-M   'P 1'
#
loop_
_entity.id
_entity.type
_entity.pdbx_description
1 polymer ?
#
loop_
_entity_poly.entity_id
_entity_poly.type
_entity_poly.pdbx_seq_one_letter_code
_entity_poly.pdbx_strand_id
1 'polypeptide(L)'
;MERLNMLFNRMAAALLLAGLLLPMRSFAGPIEDARALLAAGKPAEVDAVLGKLLDRRPVASDALVVSFQAAVADGRPYTAERRIAALLEKGGEADPKLIYQAAVVAGQVGKASLRRERLLYFLRQEKGWNAEVEAALLALCLDGGDADHYARYLASAPATEANLDLGLRMLAQMRAAKRVPDYAKQLNVLLSKYTGAGERNRVLIDASDMLNENVAGLQAALFEVLGRYPLHDDPVFLDML
;
A
#
# COMPACT_ATOMS: atom_id res chain seq x y z
N MET A 1 65.34 44.72 -11.97
CA MET A 1 64.48 44.66 -10.76
C MET A 1 63.01 44.35 -11.05
N GLU A 2 62.51 44.40 -12.29
CA GLU A 2 61.07 44.15 -12.58
C GLU A 2 60.64 42.68 -12.63
N ARG A 3 61.54 41.73 -12.91
CA ARG A 3 61.19 40.30 -13.01
C ARG A 3 61.00 39.61 -11.65
N LEU A 4 61.53 40.16 -10.55
CA LEU A 4 61.35 39.61 -9.21
C LEU A 4 59.99 39.99 -8.60
N ASN A 5 59.48 41.19 -8.90
CA ASN A 5 58.18 41.68 -8.41
C ASN A 5 56.98 40.96 -9.02
N MET A 6 57.09 40.45 -10.26
CA MET A 6 56.00 39.70 -10.90
C MET A 6 55.83 38.28 -10.34
N LEU A 7 56.90 37.66 -9.84
CA LEU A 7 56.85 36.32 -9.23
C LEU A 7 56.23 36.36 -7.82
N PHE A 8 56.54 37.38 -7.03
CA PHE A 8 55.94 37.56 -5.70
C PHE A 8 54.44 37.87 -5.77
N ASN A 9 53.99 38.68 -6.73
CA ASN A 9 52.56 39.00 -6.90
C ASN A 9 51.72 37.81 -7.40
N ARG A 10 52.32 36.87 -8.14
CA ARG A 10 51.61 35.67 -8.63
C ARG A 10 51.48 34.59 -7.55
N MET A 11 52.42 34.49 -6.61
CA MET A 11 52.28 33.59 -5.46
C MET A 11 51.27 34.09 -4.42
N ALA A 12 51.17 35.42 -4.22
CA ALA A 12 50.17 36.00 -3.32
C ALA A 12 48.72 35.80 -3.83
N ALA A 13 48.50 35.90 -5.14
CA ALA A 13 47.18 35.68 -5.75
C ALA A 13 46.75 34.19 -5.73
N ALA A 14 47.69 33.26 -5.84
CA ALA A 14 47.39 31.82 -5.78
C ALA A 14 47.04 31.34 -4.36
N LEU A 15 47.64 31.94 -3.32
CA LEU A 15 47.30 31.64 -1.92
C LEU A 15 45.99 32.30 -1.46
N LEU A 16 45.57 33.41 -2.08
CA LEU A 16 44.28 34.05 -1.80
C LEU A 16 43.10 33.37 -2.51
N LEU A 17 43.31 32.71 -3.65
CA LEU A 17 42.25 31.92 -4.31
C LEU A 17 42.08 30.49 -3.75
N ALA A 18 43.10 29.92 -3.12
CA ALA A 18 43.01 28.60 -2.49
C ALA A 18 42.26 28.61 -1.14
N GLY A 19 42.10 29.78 -0.51
CA GLY A 19 41.37 29.94 0.76
C GLY A 19 39.85 30.05 0.64
N LEU A 20 39.30 30.16 -0.57
CA LEU A 20 37.87 30.41 -0.83
C LEU A 20 37.08 29.15 -1.24
N LEU A 21 37.71 27.99 -1.30
CA LEU A 21 37.06 26.68 -1.49
C LEU A 21 37.05 25.86 -0.20
N LEU A 22 36.83 26.52 0.94
CA LEU A 22 36.19 25.82 2.04
C LEU A 22 34.78 25.45 1.55
N PRO A 23 34.38 24.16 1.53
CA PRO A 23 32.98 23.85 1.32
C PRO A 23 32.22 24.61 2.39
N MET A 24 31.43 25.60 1.99
CA MET A 24 30.43 26.19 2.86
C MET A 24 29.57 25.02 3.30
N ARG A 25 29.85 24.46 4.47
CA ARG A 25 28.92 23.61 5.19
C ARG A 25 27.76 24.53 5.48
N SER A 26 26.80 24.54 4.56
CA SER A 26 25.41 24.83 4.89
C SER A 26 25.16 24.13 6.22
N PHE A 27 24.96 24.89 7.29
CA PHE A 27 24.50 24.36 8.56
C PHE A 27 23.04 23.98 8.33
N ALA A 28 22.83 22.90 7.58
CA ALA A 28 21.59 22.18 7.53
C ALA A 28 21.23 21.83 8.98
N GLY A 29 19.98 22.05 9.37
CA GLY A 29 19.53 21.69 10.70
C GLY A 29 19.55 20.16 10.87
N PRO A 30 19.31 19.66 12.10
CA PRO A 30 19.33 18.22 12.35
C PRO A 30 18.35 17.41 11.48
N ILE A 31 17.28 18.04 10.99
CA ILE A 31 16.31 17.40 10.08
C ILE A 31 16.88 17.26 8.68
N GLU A 32 17.53 18.31 8.16
CA GLU A 32 18.17 18.31 6.85
C GLU A 32 19.35 17.33 6.82
N ASP A 33 20.16 17.29 7.87
CA ASP A 33 21.25 16.31 8.02
C ASP A 33 20.71 14.88 8.05
N ALA A 34 19.63 14.64 8.78
CA ALA A 34 18.96 13.35 8.84
C ALA A 34 18.38 12.92 7.47
N ARG A 35 17.80 13.85 6.71
CA ARG A 35 17.34 13.60 5.33
C ARG A 35 18.51 13.29 4.40
N ALA A 36 19.65 13.97 4.57
CA ALA A 36 20.86 13.70 3.80
C ALA A 36 21.42 12.30 4.10
N LEU A 37 21.41 11.86 5.36
CA LEU A 37 21.79 10.49 5.74
C LEU A 37 20.88 9.43 5.12
N LEU A 38 19.57 9.66 5.11
CA LEU A 38 18.61 8.80 4.42
C LEU A 38 18.92 8.69 2.91
N ALA A 39 19.13 9.83 2.25
CA ALA A 39 19.46 9.87 0.84
C ALA A 39 20.81 9.20 0.53
N ALA A 40 21.74 9.22 1.48
CA ALA A 40 23.04 8.56 1.40
C ALA A 40 22.99 7.05 1.73
N GLY A 41 21.81 6.47 1.99
CA GLY A 41 21.66 5.06 2.32
C GLY A 41 22.17 4.68 3.71
N LYS A 42 22.17 5.64 4.65
CA LYS A 42 22.64 5.46 6.04
C LYS A 42 21.50 5.59 7.06
N PRO A 43 20.45 4.76 6.98
CA PRO A 43 19.26 4.93 7.82
C PRO A 43 19.51 4.64 9.30
N ALA A 44 20.51 3.81 9.64
CA ALA A 44 20.89 3.52 11.01
C ALA A 44 21.44 4.75 11.77
N GLU A 45 22.04 5.72 11.06
CA GLU A 45 22.66 6.92 11.66
C GLU A 45 21.64 8.06 11.94
N VAL A 46 20.45 7.98 11.35
CA VAL A 46 19.46 9.06 11.33
C VAL A 46 18.96 9.43 12.73
N ASP A 47 18.59 8.43 13.54
CA ASP A 47 18.02 8.69 14.87
C ASP A 47 19.05 9.32 15.82
N ALA A 48 20.35 9.08 15.60
CA ALA A 48 21.42 9.70 16.38
C ALA A 48 21.50 11.21 16.12
N VAL A 49 21.36 11.63 14.85
CA VAL A 49 21.30 13.05 14.48
C VAL A 49 20.02 13.71 15.00
N LEU A 50 18.89 12.99 14.96
CA LEU A 50 17.61 13.51 15.43
C LEU A 50 17.43 13.48 16.95
N GLY A 51 18.36 12.90 17.72
CA GLY A 51 18.17 12.57 19.15
C GLY A 51 17.52 13.68 19.99
N LYS A 52 18.11 14.89 19.98
CA LYS A 52 17.56 16.03 20.74
C LYS A 52 16.13 16.42 20.31
N LEU A 53 15.79 16.27 19.04
CA LEU A 53 14.44 16.56 18.53
C LEU A 53 13.45 15.46 18.90
N LEU A 54 13.90 14.20 18.92
CA LEU A 54 13.09 13.04 19.32
C LEU A 54 12.85 12.98 20.83
N ASP A 55 13.73 13.59 21.63
CA ASP A 55 13.58 13.65 23.09
C ASP A 55 12.68 14.81 23.55
N ARG A 56 12.57 15.88 22.73
CA ARG A 56 11.68 17.02 23.03
C ARG A 56 10.21 16.58 22.99
N ARG A 57 9.40 17.12 23.90
CA ARG A 57 7.94 16.94 23.92
C ARG A 57 7.24 18.29 23.72
N PRO A 58 6.30 18.41 22.75
CA PRO A 58 5.95 17.42 21.73
C PRO A 58 7.08 17.22 20.70
N VAL A 59 7.21 15.99 20.17
CA VAL A 59 8.20 15.70 19.11
C VAL A 59 7.79 16.42 17.83
N ALA A 60 8.70 17.01 17.06
CA ALA A 60 8.36 17.64 15.78
C ALA A 60 7.86 16.60 14.75
N SER A 61 6.82 16.95 13.97
CA SER A 61 6.25 16.02 12.97
C SER A 61 7.27 15.63 11.90
N ASP A 62 8.07 16.58 11.41
CA ASP A 62 9.14 16.31 10.44
C ASP A 62 10.19 15.33 10.99
N ALA A 63 10.54 15.44 12.28
CA ALA A 63 11.46 14.51 12.92
C ALA A 63 10.84 13.09 13.02
N LEU A 64 9.53 12.98 13.27
CA LEU A 64 8.83 11.69 13.26
C LEU A 64 8.79 11.08 11.86
N VAL A 65 8.53 11.87 10.81
CA VAL A 65 8.51 11.39 9.41
C VAL A 65 9.88 10.85 9.00
N VAL A 66 10.95 11.62 9.23
CA VAL A 66 12.31 11.22 8.85
C VAL A 66 12.77 10.00 9.66
N SER A 67 12.49 9.97 10.98
CA SER A 67 12.77 8.81 11.84
C SER A 67 11.97 7.56 11.43
N PHE A 68 10.71 7.73 11.02
CA PHE A 68 9.88 6.64 10.48
C PHE A 68 10.49 6.06 9.21
N GLN A 69 10.82 6.89 8.22
CA GLN A 69 11.41 6.45 6.96
C GLN A 69 12.75 5.72 7.20
N ALA A 70 13.56 6.22 8.13
CA ALA A 70 14.81 5.56 8.53
C ALA A 70 14.56 4.21 9.18
N ALA A 71 13.59 4.11 10.09
CA ALA A 71 13.26 2.84 10.72
C ALA A 71 12.70 1.81 9.72
N VAL A 72 11.95 2.24 8.70
CA VAL A 72 11.49 1.36 7.61
C VAL A 72 12.68 0.88 6.77
N ALA A 73 13.56 1.78 6.35
CA ALA A 73 14.73 1.44 5.52
C ALA A 73 15.75 0.54 6.24
N ASP A 74 15.87 0.69 7.56
CA ASP A 74 16.79 -0.07 8.41
C ASP A 74 16.17 -1.38 8.94
N GLY A 75 14.95 -1.73 8.55
CA GLY A 75 14.30 -2.97 9.00
C GLY A 75 13.95 -2.99 10.50
N ARG A 76 13.60 -1.84 11.09
CA ARG A 76 13.22 -1.66 12.50
C ARG A 76 11.70 -1.44 12.65
N PRO A 77 10.85 -2.47 12.44
CA PRO A 77 9.40 -2.30 12.30
C PRO A 77 8.72 -1.80 13.58
N TYR A 78 9.16 -2.21 14.77
CA TYR A 78 8.62 -1.70 16.03
C TYR A 78 8.95 -0.22 16.26
N THR A 79 10.14 0.22 15.84
CA THR A 79 10.51 1.64 15.90
C THR A 79 9.67 2.44 14.92
N ALA A 80 9.55 1.97 13.67
CA ALA A 80 8.73 2.60 12.65
C ALA A 80 7.27 2.75 13.13
N GLU A 81 6.68 1.68 13.65
CA GLU A 81 5.31 1.68 14.16
C GLU A 81 5.09 2.72 15.26
N ARG A 82 6.05 2.84 16.20
CA ARG A 82 5.98 3.85 17.26
C ARG A 82 6.04 5.27 16.71
N ARG A 83 6.87 5.53 15.68
CA ARG A 83 7.01 6.86 15.07
C ARG A 83 5.76 7.27 14.31
N ILE A 84 5.21 6.36 13.51
CA ILE A 84 4.01 6.65 12.72
C ILE A 84 2.77 6.76 13.59
N ALA A 85 2.64 5.95 14.66
CA ALA A 85 1.56 6.11 15.62
C ALA A 85 1.58 7.51 16.27
N ALA A 86 2.74 7.95 16.76
CA ALA A 86 2.90 9.28 17.34
C ALA A 86 2.63 10.42 16.33
N LEU A 87 2.92 10.19 15.04
CA LEU A 87 2.61 11.16 14.00
C LEU A 87 1.11 11.23 13.72
N LEU A 88 0.43 10.09 13.60
CA LEU A 88 -1.00 10.02 13.31
C LEU A 88 -1.87 10.48 14.50
N GLU A 89 -1.42 10.26 15.74
CA GLU A 89 -2.09 10.74 16.97
C GLU A 89 -2.20 12.26 17.04
N LYS A 90 -1.25 12.99 16.41
CA LYS A 90 -1.29 14.45 16.35
C LYS A 90 -2.40 14.98 15.44
N GLY A 91 -2.97 14.12 14.58
CA GLY A 91 -3.93 14.50 13.57
C GLY A 91 -3.30 15.31 12.41
N GLY A 92 -4.15 15.67 11.46
CA GLY A 92 -3.75 16.34 10.22
C GLY A 92 -3.84 15.42 9.00
N GLU A 93 -3.70 16.02 7.82
CA GLU A 93 -3.64 15.28 6.57
C GLU A 93 -2.27 14.59 6.46
N ALA A 94 -2.27 13.26 6.42
CA ALA A 94 -1.08 12.47 6.21
C ALA A 94 -0.98 12.13 4.72
N ASP A 95 0.23 12.21 4.17
CA ASP A 95 0.56 11.78 2.82
C ASP A 95 0.09 10.31 2.60
N PRO A 96 -0.74 10.04 1.56
CA PRO A 96 -1.21 8.68 1.25
C PRO A 96 -0.09 7.64 1.20
N LYS A 97 1.08 8.01 0.66
CA LYS A 97 2.25 7.12 0.58
C LYS A 97 2.74 6.73 1.97
N LEU A 98 2.74 7.67 2.91
CA LEU A 98 3.10 7.43 4.30
C LEU A 98 2.10 6.48 4.97
N ILE A 99 0.80 6.64 4.68
CA ILE A 99 -0.23 5.73 5.19
C ILE A 99 -0.05 4.30 4.67
N TYR A 100 0.24 4.13 3.37
CA TYR A 100 0.52 2.82 2.81
C TYR A 100 1.72 2.15 3.49
N GLN A 101 2.84 2.88 3.64
CA GLN A 101 4.01 2.39 4.38
C GLN A 101 3.68 2.02 5.84
N ALA A 102 2.84 2.83 6.50
CA ALA A 102 2.35 2.54 7.84
C ALA A 102 1.56 1.22 7.88
N ALA A 103 0.78 0.92 6.86
CA ALA A 103 0.05 -0.35 6.75
C ALA A 103 1.01 -1.54 6.58
N VAL A 104 2.04 -1.40 5.75
CA VAL A 104 3.09 -2.42 5.58
C VAL A 104 3.78 -2.71 6.91
N VAL A 105 4.19 -1.67 7.64
CA VAL A 105 4.80 -1.80 8.98
C VAL A 105 3.85 -2.48 9.96
N ALA A 106 2.57 -2.11 9.98
CA ALA A 106 1.57 -2.77 10.83
C ALA A 106 1.48 -4.28 10.56
N GLY A 107 1.57 -4.68 9.28
CA GLY A 107 1.66 -6.09 8.89
C GLY A 107 2.91 -6.79 9.43
N GLN A 108 4.08 -6.14 9.31
CA GLN A 108 5.34 -6.70 9.81
C GLN A 108 5.36 -6.92 11.33
N VAL A 109 4.65 -6.09 12.10
CA VAL A 109 4.52 -6.25 13.56
C VAL A 109 3.31 -7.08 13.98
N GLY A 110 2.60 -7.74 13.04
CA GLY A 110 1.46 -8.62 13.33
C GLY A 110 0.16 -7.91 13.72
N LYS A 111 0.04 -6.59 13.51
CA LYS A 111 -1.18 -5.83 13.80
C LYS A 111 -2.15 -5.86 12.62
N ALA A 112 -2.78 -7.01 12.38
CA ALA A 112 -3.63 -7.23 11.21
C ALA A 112 -4.80 -6.25 11.07
N SER A 113 -5.55 -5.97 12.15
CA SER A 113 -6.66 -5.01 12.12
C SER A 113 -6.20 -3.60 11.74
N LEU A 114 -5.09 -3.16 12.34
CA LEU A 114 -4.53 -1.83 12.07
C LEU A 114 -3.97 -1.72 10.64
N ARG A 115 -3.35 -2.79 10.13
CA ARG A 115 -2.97 -2.87 8.71
C ARG A 115 -4.19 -2.68 7.82
N ARG A 116 -5.28 -3.41 8.07
CA ARG A 116 -6.53 -3.32 7.28
C ARG A 116 -7.08 -1.89 7.31
N GLU A 117 -7.20 -1.27 8.48
CA GLU A 117 -7.69 0.10 8.62
C GLU A 117 -6.86 1.12 7.81
N ARG A 118 -5.52 1.01 7.88
CA ARG A 118 -4.61 1.89 7.14
C ARG A 118 -4.70 1.67 5.62
N LEU A 119 -4.79 0.43 5.15
CA LEU A 119 -4.99 0.12 3.72
C LEU A 119 -6.31 0.71 3.20
N LEU A 120 -7.40 0.55 3.96
CA LEU A 120 -8.70 1.14 3.61
C LEU A 120 -8.63 2.67 3.57
N TYR A 121 -7.94 3.30 4.53
CA TYR A 121 -7.75 4.75 4.52
C TYR A 121 -6.93 5.20 3.30
N PHE A 122 -5.81 4.53 3.01
CA PHE A 122 -4.99 4.79 1.83
C PHE A 122 -5.82 4.71 0.53
N LEU A 123 -6.58 3.64 0.33
CA LEU A 123 -7.40 3.42 -0.88
C LEU A 123 -8.58 4.41 -1.01
N ARG A 124 -8.99 5.06 0.09
CA ARG A 124 -9.96 6.17 0.03
C ARG A 124 -9.33 7.44 -0.50
N GLN A 125 -8.04 7.68 -0.27
CA GLN A 125 -7.34 8.86 -0.75
C GLN A 125 -6.76 8.64 -2.15
N GLU A 126 -6.08 7.52 -2.36
CA GLU A 126 -5.46 7.20 -3.64
C GLU A 126 -6.48 6.56 -4.58
N LYS A 127 -6.80 7.25 -5.68
CA LYS A 127 -7.78 6.81 -6.68
C LYS A 127 -7.12 6.25 -7.92
N GLY A 128 -5.90 6.68 -8.24
CA GLY A 128 -5.16 6.20 -9.41
C GLY A 128 -4.76 4.73 -9.29
N TRP A 129 -4.43 4.12 -10.42
CA TRP A 129 -3.79 2.81 -10.42
C TRP A 129 -2.26 2.98 -10.30
N ASN A 130 -1.66 2.31 -9.32
CA ASN A 130 -0.22 2.22 -9.14
C ASN A 130 0.12 0.93 -8.37
N ALA A 131 1.40 0.60 -8.23
CA ALA A 131 1.85 -0.63 -7.58
C ALA A 131 1.43 -0.72 -6.10
N GLU A 132 1.35 0.41 -5.38
CA GLU A 132 0.93 0.44 -3.97
C GLU A 132 -0.58 0.16 -3.84
N VAL A 133 -1.40 0.69 -4.75
CA VAL A 133 -2.84 0.42 -4.84
C VAL A 133 -3.10 -1.03 -5.20
N GLU A 134 -2.38 -1.57 -6.18
CA GLU A 134 -2.47 -2.98 -6.55
C GLU A 134 -2.16 -3.89 -5.34
N ALA A 135 -1.02 -3.65 -4.68
CA ALA A 135 -0.62 -4.41 -3.50
C ALA A 135 -1.60 -4.26 -2.32
N ALA A 136 -2.16 -3.07 -2.11
CA ALA A 136 -3.15 -2.81 -1.07
C ALA A 136 -4.46 -3.56 -1.33
N LEU A 137 -4.96 -3.54 -2.57
CA LEU A 137 -6.18 -4.26 -2.95
C LEU A 137 -5.97 -5.78 -2.86
N LEU A 138 -4.84 -6.29 -3.34
CA LEU A 138 -4.50 -7.70 -3.25
C LEU A 138 -4.42 -8.16 -1.78
N ALA A 139 -3.74 -7.39 -0.93
CA ALA A 139 -3.68 -7.65 0.50
C ALA A 139 -5.08 -7.73 1.13
N LEU A 140 -5.96 -6.78 0.82
CA LEU A 140 -7.32 -6.79 1.33
C LEU A 140 -8.12 -8.00 0.80
N CYS A 141 -7.98 -8.36 -0.47
CA CYS A 141 -8.63 -9.54 -1.04
C CYS A 141 -8.20 -10.83 -0.33
N LEU A 142 -6.91 -10.99 -0.05
CA LEU A 142 -6.37 -12.13 0.69
C LEU A 142 -6.86 -12.18 2.14
N ASP A 143 -7.06 -11.02 2.76
CA ASP A 143 -7.55 -10.86 4.15
C ASP A 143 -9.10 -10.91 4.25
N GLY A 144 -9.80 -11.38 3.22
CA GLY A 144 -11.28 -11.45 3.22
C GLY A 144 -11.96 -10.09 3.06
N GLY A 145 -11.43 -9.27 2.18
CA GLY A 145 -12.00 -7.99 1.77
C GLY A 145 -13.36 -8.14 1.09
N ASP A 146 -14.05 -7.02 0.94
CA ASP A 146 -15.35 -6.96 0.28
C ASP A 146 -15.21 -7.07 -1.24
N ALA A 147 -16.31 -7.41 -1.93
CA ALA A 147 -16.33 -7.59 -3.38
C ALA A 147 -15.86 -6.34 -4.16
N ASP A 148 -16.03 -5.14 -3.57
CA ASP A 148 -15.54 -3.89 -4.14
C ASP A 148 -14.02 -3.83 -4.29
N HIS A 149 -13.26 -4.43 -3.37
CA HIS A 149 -11.80 -4.45 -3.49
C HIS A 149 -11.37 -5.31 -4.67
N TYR A 150 -11.99 -6.48 -4.84
CA TYR A 150 -11.70 -7.37 -5.94
C TYR A 150 -12.15 -6.79 -7.28
N ALA A 151 -13.33 -6.16 -7.33
CA ALA A 151 -13.81 -5.45 -8.52
C ALA A 151 -12.83 -4.35 -8.95
N ARG A 152 -12.37 -3.52 -7.99
CA ARG A 152 -11.39 -2.46 -8.27
C ARG A 152 -10.05 -3.04 -8.73
N TYR A 153 -9.60 -4.14 -8.13
CA TYR A 153 -8.38 -4.84 -8.53
C TYR A 153 -8.48 -5.36 -9.97
N LEU A 154 -9.53 -6.11 -10.30
CA LEU A 154 -9.74 -6.67 -11.63
C LEU A 154 -10.06 -5.64 -12.72
N ALA A 155 -10.45 -4.42 -12.36
CA ALA A 155 -10.65 -3.36 -13.34
C ALA A 155 -9.34 -3.03 -14.09
N SER A 156 -8.19 -3.19 -13.43
CA SER A 156 -6.86 -2.90 -14.00
C SER A 156 -5.97 -4.13 -14.13
N ALA A 157 -6.16 -5.16 -13.30
CA ALA A 157 -5.39 -6.39 -13.37
C ALA A 157 -5.80 -7.28 -14.56
N PRO A 158 -4.86 -8.05 -15.14
CA PRO A 158 -5.18 -9.03 -16.18
C PRO A 158 -6.07 -10.15 -15.63
N ALA A 159 -6.94 -10.69 -16.48
CA ALA A 159 -7.71 -11.90 -16.17
C ALA A 159 -6.78 -13.10 -16.27
N THR A 160 -6.28 -13.58 -15.13
CA THR A 160 -5.37 -14.73 -15.04
C THR A 160 -5.97 -15.80 -14.15
N GLU A 161 -5.48 -17.02 -14.28
CA GLU A 161 -5.89 -18.14 -13.42
C GLU A 161 -5.70 -17.83 -11.92
N ALA A 162 -4.58 -17.22 -11.56
CA ALA A 162 -4.31 -16.82 -10.17
C ALA A 162 -5.32 -15.79 -9.64
N ASN A 163 -5.78 -14.89 -10.49
CA ASN A 163 -6.80 -13.91 -10.12
C ASN A 163 -8.18 -14.56 -10.02
N LEU A 164 -8.51 -15.52 -10.89
CA LEU A 164 -9.73 -16.32 -10.78
C LEU A 164 -9.76 -17.09 -9.45
N ASP A 165 -8.67 -17.77 -9.10
CA ASP A 165 -8.54 -18.50 -7.84
C ASP A 165 -8.73 -17.59 -6.61
N LEU A 166 -8.17 -16.38 -6.65
CA LEU A 166 -8.39 -15.38 -5.61
C LEU A 166 -9.88 -15.03 -5.48
N GLY A 167 -10.55 -14.78 -6.61
CA GLY A 167 -11.97 -14.42 -6.60
C GLY A 167 -12.89 -15.55 -6.15
N LEU A 168 -12.60 -16.80 -6.54
CA LEU A 168 -13.31 -17.99 -6.07
C LEU A 168 -13.10 -18.21 -4.57
N ARG A 169 -11.88 -18.02 -4.07
CA ARG A 169 -11.61 -18.06 -2.63
C ARG A 169 -12.42 -17.00 -1.87
N MET A 170 -12.55 -15.80 -2.42
CA MET A 170 -13.38 -14.75 -1.83
C MET A 170 -14.87 -15.11 -1.85
N LEU A 171 -15.39 -15.70 -2.93
CA LEU A 171 -16.77 -16.22 -2.96
C LEU A 171 -17.02 -17.23 -1.85
N ALA A 172 -16.14 -18.23 -1.71
CA ALA A 172 -16.27 -19.25 -0.67
C ALA A 172 -16.28 -18.63 0.75
N GLN A 173 -15.47 -17.58 0.99
CA GLN A 173 -15.48 -16.85 2.26
C GLN A 173 -16.79 -16.07 2.49
N MET A 174 -17.31 -15.41 1.45
CA MET A 174 -18.59 -14.67 1.53
C MET A 174 -19.77 -15.61 1.75
N ARG A 175 -19.76 -16.80 1.11
CA ARG A 175 -20.70 -17.89 1.33
C ARG A 175 -20.66 -18.36 2.78
N ALA A 176 -19.48 -18.74 3.28
CA ALA A 176 -19.31 -19.19 4.67
C ALA A 176 -19.76 -18.13 5.69
N ALA A 177 -19.57 -16.85 5.40
CA ALA A 177 -20.01 -15.73 6.23
C ALA A 177 -21.47 -15.30 5.97
N LYS A 178 -22.18 -15.95 5.05
CA LYS A 178 -23.56 -15.63 4.62
C LYS A 178 -23.76 -14.17 4.19
N ARG A 179 -22.74 -13.58 3.56
CA ARG A 179 -22.74 -12.19 3.07
C ARG A 179 -23.40 -12.09 1.69
N VAL A 180 -24.71 -12.33 1.63
CA VAL A 180 -25.47 -12.43 0.36
C VAL A 180 -25.22 -11.25 -0.62
N PRO A 181 -25.27 -9.97 -0.20
CA PRO A 181 -25.06 -8.86 -1.14
C PRO A 181 -23.65 -8.84 -1.74
N ASP A 182 -22.63 -9.09 -0.93
CA ASP A 182 -21.24 -9.14 -1.38
C ASP A 182 -21.01 -10.35 -2.29
N TYR A 183 -21.60 -11.50 -1.94
CA TYR A 183 -21.53 -12.71 -2.74
C TYR A 183 -22.09 -12.48 -4.15
N ALA A 184 -23.30 -11.94 -4.27
CA ALA A 184 -23.92 -11.65 -5.57
C ALA A 184 -23.09 -10.67 -6.40
N LYS A 185 -22.51 -9.65 -5.75
CA LYS A 185 -21.63 -8.67 -6.41
C LYS A 185 -20.34 -9.33 -6.91
N GLN A 186 -19.70 -10.15 -6.09
CA GLN A 186 -18.49 -10.89 -6.44
C GLN A 186 -18.76 -11.89 -7.58
N LEU A 187 -19.89 -12.58 -7.56
CA LEU A 187 -20.34 -13.50 -8.60
C LEU A 187 -20.46 -12.76 -9.95
N ASN A 188 -21.10 -11.59 -9.95
CA ASN A 188 -21.23 -10.74 -11.14
C ASN A 188 -19.87 -10.27 -11.67
N VAL A 189 -18.93 -9.90 -10.79
CA VAL A 189 -17.56 -9.53 -11.20
C VAL A 189 -16.86 -10.71 -11.88
N LEU A 190 -16.97 -11.92 -11.32
CA LEU A 190 -16.34 -13.10 -11.90
C LEU A 190 -16.93 -13.48 -13.26
N LEU A 191 -18.27 -13.58 -13.36
CA LEU A 191 -18.93 -13.93 -14.61
C LEU A 191 -18.72 -12.89 -15.73
N SER A 192 -18.59 -11.60 -15.38
CA SER A 192 -18.30 -10.56 -16.38
C SER A 192 -16.87 -10.61 -16.91
N LYS A 193 -15.89 -11.00 -16.08
CA LYS A 193 -14.47 -11.00 -16.47
C LYS A 193 -14.03 -12.33 -17.09
N TYR A 194 -14.52 -13.45 -16.57
CA TYR A 194 -14.12 -14.80 -16.96
C TYR A 194 -15.22 -15.47 -17.78
N THR A 195 -15.11 -15.34 -19.10
CA THR A 195 -16.15 -15.76 -20.04
C THR A 195 -15.90 -17.14 -20.65
N GLY A 196 -14.72 -17.72 -20.46
CA GLY A 196 -14.41 -19.06 -20.94
C GLY A 196 -15.26 -20.13 -20.26
N ALA A 197 -15.64 -21.19 -20.99
CA ALA A 197 -16.53 -22.23 -20.47
C ALA A 197 -15.98 -22.89 -19.20
N GLY A 198 -14.68 -23.21 -19.16
CA GLY A 198 -14.06 -23.84 -17.99
C GLY A 198 -14.04 -22.94 -16.75
N GLU A 199 -13.72 -21.66 -16.92
CA GLU A 199 -13.69 -20.68 -15.83
C GLU A 199 -15.09 -20.42 -15.29
N ARG A 200 -16.06 -20.25 -16.21
CA ARG A 200 -17.46 -20.04 -15.90
C ARG A 200 -18.06 -21.22 -15.13
N ASN A 201 -17.81 -22.45 -15.56
CA ASN A 201 -18.28 -23.65 -14.85
C ASN A 201 -17.82 -23.67 -13.40
N ARG A 202 -16.56 -23.27 -13.12
CA ARG A 202 -16.03 -23.20 -11.75
C ARG A 202 -16.75 -22.16 -10.90
N VAL A 203 -17.09 -21.02 -11.48
CA VAL A 203 -17.87 -19.97 -10.81
C VAL A 203 -19.31 -20.45 -10.54
N LEU A 204 -19.92 -21.15 -11.50
CA LEU A 204 -21.27 -21.70 -11.35
C LEU A 204 -21.33 -22.82 -10.31
N ILE A 205 -20.31 -23.67 -10.20
CA ILE A 205 -20.26 -24.71 -9.16
C ILE A 205 -20.36 -24.07 -7.76
N ASP A 206 -19.63 -22.98 -7.48
CA ASP A 206 -19.72 -22.29 -6.19
C ASP A 206 -21.12 -21.68 -5.97
N ALA A 207 -21.75 -21.15 -7.03
CA ALA A 207 -23.11 -20.64 -6.98
C ALA A 207 -24.13 -21.76 -6.68
N SER A 208 -23.96 -22.95 -7.25
CA SER A 208 -24.80 -24.12 -6.95
C SER A 208 -24.69 -24.53 -5.48
N ASP A 209 -23.46 -24.57 -4.95
CA ASP A 209 -23.24 -24.87 -3.53
C ASP A 209 -23.92 -23.85 -2.62
N MET A 210 -23.84 -22.56 -2.97
CA MET A 210 -24.44 -21.49 -2.20
C MET A 210 -25.97 -21.61 -2.19
N LEU A 211 -26.61 -21.95 -3.32
CA LEU A 211 -28.05 -22.26 -3.37
C LEU A 211 -28.45 -23.36 -2.40
N ASN A 212 -27.63 -24.41 -2.28
CA ASN A 212 -27.89 -25.54 -1.39
C ASN A 212 -27.82 -25.19 0.12
N GLU A 213 -27.23 -24.05 0.50
CA GLU A 213 -27.21 -23.60 1.90
C GLU A 213 -28.55 -23.03 2.39
N ASN A 214 -29.53 -22.83 1.49
CA ASN A 214 -30.88 -22.35 1.82
C ASN A 214 -30.88 -21.04 2.65
N VAL A 215 -30.03 -20.09 2.27
CA VAL A 215 -29.94 -18.78 2.92
C VAL A 215 -31.07 -17.86 2.43
N ALA A 216 -31.76 -17.19 3.36
CA ALA A 216 -32.87 -16.29 3.03
C ALA A 216 -32.43 -15.18 2.05
N GLY A 217 -33.21 -14.97 0.98
CA GLY A 217 -32.96 -13.94 -0.03
C GLY A 217 -31.84 -14.27 -1.03
N LEU A 218 -31.09 -15.35 -0.82
CA LEU A 218 -29.99 -15.73 -1.69
C LEU A 218 -30.44 -16.17 -3.07
N GLN A 219 -31.44 -17.05 -3.14
CA GLN A 219 -31.89 -17.63 -4.41
C GLN A 219 -32.29 -16.53 -5.40
N ALA A 220 -33.08 -15.55 -4.94
CA ALA A 220 -33.47 -14.41 -5.76
C ALA A 220 -32.26 -13.58 -6.23
N ALA A 221 -31.34 -13.24 -5.32
CA ALA A 221 -30.15 -12.46 -5.65
C ALA A 221 -29.21 -13.17 -6.64
N LEU A 222 -29.05 -14.49 -6.48
CA LEU A 222 -28.22 -15.32 -7.33
C LEU A 222 -28.82 -15.43 -8.74
N PHE A 223 -30.10 -15.78 -8.86
CA PHE A 223 -30.75 -15.86 -10.18
C PHE A 223 -30.86 -14.50 -10.88
N GLU A 224 -30.98 -13.40 -10.13
CA GLU A 224 -30.90 -12.05 -10.71
C GLU A 224 -29.55 -11.81 -11.40
N VAL A 225 -28.45 -12.25 -10.78
CA VAL A 225 -27.11 -12.14 -11.38
C VAL A 225 -26.97 -13.09 -12.57
N LEU A 226 -27.31 -14.38 -12.39
CA LEU A 226 -27.16 -15.39 -13.43
C LEU A 226 -27.98 -15.07 -14.69
N GLY A 227 -29.18 -14.52 -14.54
CA GLY A 227 -30.05 -14.11 -15.64
C GLY A 227 -29.47 -13.02 -16.55
N ARG A 228 -28.38 -12.37 -16.16
CA ARG A 228 -27.67 -11.36 -16.98
C ARG A 228 -26.72 -11.99 -18.00
N TYR A 229 -26.44 -13.28 -17.89
CA TYR A 229 -25.44 -13.98 -18.68
C TYR A 229 -26.09 -15.06 -19.57
N PRO A 230 -25.53 -15.35 -20.75
CA PRO A 230 -26.05 -16.38 -21.64
C PRO A 230 -25.67 -17.78 -21.12
N LEU A 231 -26.46 -18.30 -20.16
CA LEU A 231 -26.22 -19.57 -19.48
C LEU A 231 -27.20 -20.69 -19.88
N HIS A 232 -28.09 -20.45 -20.84
CA HIS A 232 -29.19 -21.36 -21.20
C HIS A 232 -28.76 -22.75 -21.68
N ASP A 233 -27.53 -22.88 -22.21
CA ASP A 233 -26.95 -24.16 -22.62
C ASP A 233 -25.88 -24.67 -21.63
N ASP A 234 -25.68 -23.99 -20.50
CA ASP A 234 -24.67 -24.36 -19.51
C ASP A 234 -25.22 -25.46 -18.60
N PRO A 235 -24.63 -26.67 -18.59
CA PRO A 235 -25.18 -27.80 -17.85
C PRO A 235 -25.21 -27.53 -16.34
N VAL A 236 -24.22 -26.80 -15.80
CA VAL A 236 -24.17 -26.49 -14.36
C VAL A 236 -25.31 -25.55 -14.00
N PHE A 237 -25.62 -24.59 -14.87
CA PHE A 237 -26.76 -23.70 -14.65
C PHE A 237 -28.10 -24.43 -14.77
N LEU A 238 -28.25 -25.32 -15.76
CA LEU A 238 -29.47 -26.10 -15.95
C LEU A 238 -29.77 -27.00 -14.75
N ASP A 239 -28.75 -27.56 -14.10
CA ASP A 239 -28.89 -28.36 -12.88
C ASP A 239 -29.34 -27.54 -11.64
N MET A 240 -29.24 -26.20 -11.68
CA MET A 240 -29.70 -25.33 -10.59
C MET A 240 -31.20 -24.99 -10.64
N LEU A 241 -31.86 -25.20 -11.79
CA LEU A 241 -33.27 -24.82 -12.03
C LEU A 241 -34.23 -25.88 -11.48
#